data_AF-A0A2T1BWS5-F1
#
_entry.id   AF-A0A2T1BWS5-F1
#
_cell.length_a   1.000
_cell.length_b   1.000
_cell.length_c   1.000
_cell.angle_alpha   90.00
_cell.angle_beta   90.00
_cell.angle_gamma   90.00
#
_symmetry.space_group_name_H-M   'P 1'
#
loop_
_entity.id
_entity.type
_entity.pdbx_description
1 polymer ?
#
loop_
_entity_poly.entity_id
_entity_poly.type
_entity_poly.pdbx_seq_one_letter_code
_entity_poly.pdbx_strand_id
1 'polypeptide(L)'
;MNGTKLAQQLWDTLWENYRDRVPYASMYQKMIEDAGGAIANDHIAFRSLRLTTQNINLGIPYLAKIIEPLGYEAVGEYKFPDSHLLARHYEPSEDLPKLFISELIVDEL
;
A
#
# COMPACT_ATOMS: atom_id res chain seq x y z
N MET A 1 5.74 5.14 -21.30
CA MET A 1 5.80 3.89 -20.50
C MET A 1 4.39 3.56 -20.05
N ASN A 2 3.94 2.31 -20.17
CA ASN A 2 2.63 1.90 -19.69
C ASN A 2 2.57 2.06 -18.15
N GLY A 3 1.52 2.69 -17.61
CA GLY A 3 1.39 2.99 -16.17
C GLY A 3 1.53 1.74 -15.29
N THR A 4 0.97 0.62 -15.75
CA THR A 4 1.09 -0.69 -15.10
C THR A 4 2.53 -1.15 -14.90
N LYS A 5 3.40 -0.96 -15.91
CA LYS A 5 4.80 -1.40 -15.80
C LYS A 5 5.57 -0.58 -14.76
N LEU A 6 5.27 0.71 -14.66
CA LEU A 6 5.85 1.57 -13.64
C LEU A 6 5.36 1.16 -12.24
N ALA A 7 4.07 0.85 -12.10
CA ALA A 7 3.50 0.36 -10.86
C ALA A 7 4.16 -0.95 -10.40
N GLN A 8 4.29 -1.94 -11.29
CA GLN A 8 4.97 -3.19 -11.00
C GLN A 8 6.41 -2.97 -10.50
N GLN A 9 7.20 -2.16 -11.23
CA GLN A 9 8.57 -1.85 -10.82
C GLN A 9 8.65 -1.16 -9.46
N LEU A 10 7.70 -0.27 -9.16
CA LEU A 10 7.61 0.38 -7.87
C LEU A 10 7.32 -0.64 -6.75
N TRP A 11 6.35 -1.53 -6.96
CA TRP A 11 5.96 -2.53 -5.97
C TRP A 11 7.03 -3.59 -5.74
N ASP A 12 7.71 -4.04 -6.79
CA ASP A 12 8.87 -4.94 -6.67
C ASP A 12 9.97 -4.27 -5.85
N THR A 13 10.28 -3.01 -6.13
CA THR A 13 11.30 -2.26 -5.38
C THR A 13 10.90 -2.08 -3.91
N LEU A 14 9.63 -1.80 -3.62
CA LEU A 14 9.15 -1.69 -2.24
C LEU A 14 9.15 -3.05 -1.52
N TRP A 15 8.87 -4.15 -2.23
CA TRP A 15 8.94 -5.50 -1.69
C TRP A 15 10.36 -5.89 -1.29
N GLU A 16 11.36 -5.60 -2.12
CA GLU A 16 12.78 -5.77 -1.77
C GLU A 16 13.11 -5.02 -0.47
N ASN A 17 12.80 -3.72 -0.43
CA ASN A 17 13.05 -2.88 0.74
C ASN A 17 12.32 -3.37 2.00
N TYR A 18 11.10 -3.92 1.84
CA TYR A 18 10.34 -4.47 2.95
C TYR A 18 10.97 -5.75 3.50
N ARG A 19 11.39 -6.67 2.63
CA ARG A 19 12.02 -7.93 3.03
C ARG A 19 13.37 -7.73 3.72
N ASP A 20 14.12 -6.71 3.33
CA ASP A 20 15.37 -6.35 4.01
C ASP A 20 15.14 -5.91 5.45
N ARG A 21 14.00 -5.27 5.72
CA ARG A 21 13.63 -4.75 7.05
C ARG A 21 12.83 -5.74 7.89
N VAL A 22 12.16 -6.70 7.25
CA VAL A 22 11.32 -7.72 7.89
C VAL A 22 11.87 -9.10 7.52
N PRO A 23 12.86 -9.62 8.27
CA PRO A 23 13.55 -10.87 7.92
C PRO A 23 12.63 -12.07 7.73
N TYR A 24 11.51 -12.12 8.47
CA TYR A 24 10.52 -13.19 8.34
C TYR A 24 9.86 -13.22 6.96
N ALA A 25 9.63 -12.06 6.32
CA ALA A 25 9.06 -12.02 4.97
C ALA A 25 10.02 -12.67 3.96
N SER A 26 11.32 -12.41 4.08
CA SER A 26 12.36 -13.08 3.27
C SER A 26 12.43 -14.58 3.55
N MET A 27 12.35 -14.99 4.81
CA MET A 27 12.34 -16.40 5.21
C MET A 27 11.16 -17.16 4.60
N TYR A 28 9.94 -16.62 4.71
CA TYR A 28 8.75 -17.26 4.16
C TYR A 28 8.78 -17.32 2.62
N GLN A 29 9.24 -16.26 1.95
CA GLN A 29 9.43 -16.30 0.50
C GLN A 29 10.37 -17.44 0.10
N LYS A 30 11.54 -17.54 0.76
CA LYS A 30 12.49 -18.61 0.48
C LYS A 30 11.90 -20.00 0.70
N MET A 31 11.15 -20.21 1.79
CA MET A 31 10.50 -21.50 2.06
C MET A 31 9.50 -21.88 0.97
N ILE A 32 8.75 -20.92 0.43
CA ILE A 32 7.77 -21.14 -0.64
C ILE A 32 8.47 -21.46 -1.96
N GLU A 33 9.53 -20.72 -2.29
CA GLU A 33 10.35 -20.95 -3.49
C GLU A 33 11.08 -22.31 -3.45
N ASP A 34 11.65 -22.67 -2.29
CA ASP A 34 12.32 -23.96 -2.08
C ASP A 34 11.34 -25.15 -2.22
N ALA A 35 10.04 -24.92 -1.98
CA ALA A 35 8.97 -25.89 -2.20
C ALA A 35 8.41 -25.90 -3.65
N GLY A 36 8.98 -25.08 -4.55
CA GLY A 36 8.54 -24.94 -5.95
C GLY A 36 7.32 -24.03 -6.15
N GLY A 37 6.95 -23.25 -5.14
CA GLY A 37 5.89 -22.25 -5.23
C GLY A 37 6.40 -20.87 -5.69
N ALA A 38 5.46 -19.94 -5.87
CA ALA A 38 5.75 -18.53 -6.16
C ALA A 38 4.97 -17.63 -5.21
N ILE A 39 5.55 -16.48 -4.86
CA ILE A 39 4.89 -15.45 -4.07
C ILE A 39 4.06 -14.55 -4.98
N ALA A 40 2.82 -14.31 -4.59
CA ALA A 40 1.97 -13.26 -5.14
C ALA A 40 1.45 -12.39 -3.99
N ASN A 41 1.68 -11.09 -4.07
CA ASN A 41 1.16 -10.15 -3.07
C ASN A 41 -0.30 -9.85 -3.42
N ASP A 42 -1.24 -10.26 -2.55
CA ASP A 42 -2.66 -9.91 -2.72
C ASP A 42 -2.89 -8.41 -2.49
N HIS A 43 -2.26 -7.84 -1.45
CA HIS A 43 -2.35 -6.43 -1.15
C HIS A 43 -1.12 -5.88 -0.41
N ILE A 44 -0.93 -4.57 -0.51
CA ILE A 44 0.08 -3.79 0.23
C ILE A 44 -0.64 -2.75 1.08
N ALA A 45 -0.22 -2.59 2.34
CA ALA A 45 -0.80 -1.63 3.26
C ALA A 45 0.14 -0.44 3.55
N PHE A 46 -0.36 0.77 3.40
CA PHE A 46 0.34 2.01 3.76
C PHE A 46 -0.38 2.73 4.89
N ARG A 47 0.40 3.41 5.75
CA ARG A 47 -0.12 4.23 6.84
C ARG A 47 0.32 5.67 6.67
N SER A 48 -0.59 6.58 6.96
CA SER A 48 -0.38 8.02 6.88
C SER A 48 -1.03 8.73 8.08
N LEU A 49 -0.85 10.05 8.15
CA LEU A 49 -1.44 10.88 9.18
C LEU A 49 -2.39 11.87 8.51
N ARG A 50 -3.64 11.95 8.96
CA ARG A 50 -4.56 13.02 8.56
C ARG A 50 -4.12 14.30 9.26
N LEU A 51 -3.08 14.91 8.71
CA LEU A 51 -2.44 16.10 9.21
C LEU A 51 -2.11 17.00 8.03
N THR A 52 -2.42 18.29 8.15
CA THR A 52 -2.01 19.30 7.16
C THR A 52 -0.85 20.11 7.71
N THR A 53 0.27 20.12 6.99
CA THR A 53 1.46 20.92 7.31
C THR A 53 1.92 21.64 6.05
N GLN A 54 2.25 22.94 6.17
CA GLN A 54 2.73 23.76 5.05
C GLN A 54 1.82 23.65 3.80
N ASN A 55 0.50 23.64 4.01
CA ASN A 55 -0.54 23.46 2.97
C ASN A 55 -0.52 22.09 2.25
N ILE A 56 0.14 21.09 2.81
CA ILE A 56 0.16 19.71 2.31
C ILE A 56 -0.60 18.84 3.30
N ASN A 57 -1.70 18.24 2.83
CA ASN A 57 -2.37 17.17 3.56
C ASN A 57 -1.55 15.89 3.39
N LEU A 58 -1.08 15.30 4.49
CA LEU A 58 -0.24 14.10 4.55
C LEU A 58 -1.05 12.79 4.66
N GLY A 59 -2.37 12.85 4.60
CA GLY A 59 -3.27 11.70 4.74
C GLY A 59 -3.40 10.87 3.46
N ILE A 60 -4.49 10.11 3.36
CA ILE A 60 -4.86 9.32 2.17
C ILE A 60 -4.76 10.14 0.87
N PRO A 61 -5.25 11.42 0.80
CA PRO A 61 -5.15 12.20 -0.44
C PRO A 61 -3.72 12.45 -0.93
N TYR A 62 -2.71 12.38 -0.06
CA TYR A 62 -1.31 12.51 -0.46
C TYR A 62 -0.85 11.31 -1.28
N LEU A 63 -1.10 10.11 -0.73
CA LEU A 63 -0.71 8.84 -1.35
C LEU A 63 -1.56 8.54 -2.59
N ALA A 64 -2.84 8.92 -2.56
CA ALA A 64 -3.76 8.81 -3.70
C ALA A 64 -3.20 9.48 -4.97
N LYS A 65 -2.59 10.68 -4.84
CA LYS A 65 -1.94 11.40 -5.95
C LYS A 65 -0.80 10.63 -6.63
N ILE A 66 -0.21 9.66 -5.93
CA ILE A 66 0.87 8.82 -6.45
C ILE A 66 0.29 7.60 -7.17
N ILE A 67 -0.74 6.97 -6.60
CA ILE A 67 -1.24 5.66 -7.05
C ILE A 67 -2.35 5.76 -8.09
N GLU A 68 -3.18 6.80 -8.08
CA GLU A 68 -4.25 6.98 -9.07
C GLU A 68 -3.69 7.11 -10.51
N PRO A 69 -2.61 7.87 -10.77
CA PRO A 69 -1.97 7.89 -12.09
C PRO A 69 -1.34 6.55 -12.51
N LEU A 70 -1.14 5.62 -11.56
CA LEU A 70 -0.64 4.27 -11.83
C LEU A 70 -1.78 3.29 -12.21
N GLY A 71 -3.03 3.75 -12.24
CA GLY A 71 -4.19 2.94 -12.61
C GLY A 71 -4.92 2.31 -11.43
N TYR A 72 -4.75 2.84 -10.23
CA TYR A 72 -5.51 2.41 -9.04
C TYR A 72 -6.78 3.25 -8.85
N GLU A 73 -7.89 2.59 -8.57
CA GLU A 73 -9.17 3.21 -8.30
C GLU A 73 -9.63 2.95 -6.87
N ALA A 74 -10.19 3.96 -6.22
CA ALA A 74 -10.75 3.83 -4.88
C ALA A 74 -12.08 3.08 -4.93
N VAL A 75 -12.18 1.93 -4.25
CA VAL A 75 -13.37 1.05 -4.33
C VAL A 75 -14.11 0.95 -2.99
N GLY A 76 -13.50 1.29 -1.85
CA GLY A 76 -14.22 1.32 -0.58
C GLY A 76 -13.48 1.96 0.58
N GLU A 77 -14.24 2.30 1.63
CA GLU A 77 -13.78 3.03 2.80
C GLU A 77 -14.20 2.31 4.09
N TYR A 78 -13.31 2.32 5.08
CA TYR A 78 -13.47 1.64 6.37
C TYR A 78 -13.12 2.59 7.50
N LYS A 79 -13.90 2.57 8.58
CA LYS A 79 -13.65 3.36 9.79
C LYS A 79 -13.35 2.41 10.94
N PHE A 80 -12.32 2.74 11.72
CA PHE A 80 -11.93 2.01 12.92
C PHE A 80 -11.93 2.97 14.12
N PRO A 81 -13.11 3.22 14.73
CA PRO A 81 -13.27 4.26 15.75
C PRO A 81 -12.35 4.11 16.95
N ASP A 82 -12.20 2.88 17.47
CA ASP A 82 -11.39 2.60 18.66
C ASP A 82 -9.89 2.89 18.47
N SER A 83 -9.44 2.93 17.21
CA SER A 83 -8.05 3.21 16.84
C SER A 83 -7.86 4.57 16.16
N HIS A 84 -8.94 5.35 16.03
CA HIS A 84 -8.94 6.65 15.34
C HIS A 84 -8.42 6.57 13.89
N LEU A 85 -8.73 5.49 13.16
CA LEU A 85 -8.30 5.30 11.78
C LEU A 85 -9.45 5.42 10.77
N LEU A 86 -9.16 6.07 9.64
CA LEU A 86 -9.90 5.89 8.39
C LEU A 86 -9.00 5.11 7.43
N ALA A 87 -9.55 4.16 6.69
CA ALA A 87 -8.83 3.49 5.61
C ALA A 87 -9.63 3.45 4.32
N ARG A 88 -8.93 3.37 3.20
CA ARG A 88 -9.48 3.22 1.87
C ARG A 88 -8.76 2.11 1.14
N HIS A 89 -9.52 1.23 0.49
CA HIS A 89 -8.96 0.23 -0.40
C HIS A 89 -8.99 0.73 -1.85
N TYR A 90 -7.96 0.37 -2.60
CA TYR A 90 -7.79 0.69 -4.00
C TYR A 90 -7.53 -0.57 -4.81
N GLU A 91 -8.19 -0.70 -5.95
CA GLU A 91 -8.03 -1.82 -6.87
C GLU A 91 -7.30 -1.38 -8.15
N PRO A 92 -6.37 -2.20 -8.67
CA PRO A 92 -5.75 -1.98 -9.97
C PRO A 92 -6.60 -2.53 -11.11
N SER A 93 -6.33 -2.07 -12.34
CA SER A 93 -6.96 -2.59 -13.57
C SER A 93 -6.35 -3.89 -14.12
N GLU A 94 -5.16 -4.27 -13.63
CA GLU A 94 -4.41 -5.46 -14.04
C GLU A 94 -4.02 -6.30 -12.80
N ASP A 95 -3.30 -7.41 -13.00
CA ASP A 95 -2.84 -8.34 -11.95
C ASP A 95 -1.71 -7.73 -11.10
N LEU A 96 -2.03 -6.66 -10.37
CA LEU A 96 -1.19 -5.98 -9.41
C LEU A 96 -1.78 -6.16 -8.00
N PRO A 97 -0.95 -6.03 -6.93
CA PRO A 97 -1.48 -6.06 -5.56
C PRO A 97 -2.49 -4.93 -5.32
N LYS A 98 -3.59 -5.21 -4.62
CA LYS A 98 -4.49 -4.16 -4.12
C LYS A 98 -3.77 -3.26 -3.13
N LEU A 99 -4.22 -2.02 -2.95
CA LEU A 99 -3.63 -1.11 -1.95
C LEU A 99 -4.62 -0.81 -0.84
N PHE A 100 -4.16 -0.92 0.40
CA PHE A 100 -4.93 -0.54 1.58
C PHE A 100 -4.25 0.63 2.27
N ILE A 101 -4.83 1.82 2.18
CA ILE A 101 -4.22 3.04 2.73
C ILE A 101 -5.04 3.52 3.91
N SER A 102 -4.42 3.54 5.10
CA SER A 102 -5.03 4.08 6.31
C SER A 102 -4.41 5.41 6.72
N GLU A 103 -5.20 6.33 7.23
CA GLU A 103 -4.77 7.55 7.91
C GLU A 103 -5.24 7.58 9.36
N LEU A 104 -4.33 7.98 10.26
CA LEU A 104 -4.68 8.31 11.64
C LEU A 104 -5.35 9.68 11.69
N ILE A 105 -6.52 9.75 12.31
CA ILE A 105 -7.26 10.99 12.54
C ILE A 105 -6.64 11.68 13.75
N VAL A 106 -5.64 12.52 13.48
CA VAL A 106 -4.81 13.16 14.53
C VAL A 106 -5.65 14.02 15.49
N ASP A 107 -6.73 14.63 15.00
CA ASP A 107 -7.63 15.46 15.81
C ASP A 107 -8.47 14.67 16.84
N GLU A 108 -8.45 13.33 16.76
CA GLU A 108 -9.15 12.45 17.71
C GLU A 108 -8.21 11.87 18.80
N LEU A 109 -6.95 12.32 18.86
CA LEU A 109 -5.96 11.90 19.87
C LEU A 109 -6.05 12.67 21.20
#